data_AF-A0A9P0KDM7-F1
#
_entry.id   AF-A0A9P0KDM7-F1
#
_cell.length_a   1.000
_cell.length_b   1.000
_cell.length_c   1.000
_cell.angle_alpha   90.00
_cell.angle_beta   90.00
_cell.angle_gamma   90.00
#
_symmetry.space_group_name_H-M   'P 1'
#
loop_
_entity.id
_entity.type
_entity.pdbx_description
1 polymer ?
#
loop_
_entity_poly.entity_id
_entity_poly.type
_entity_poly.pdbx_seq_one_letter_code
_entity_poly.pdbx_strand_id
1 'polypeptide(L)'
;MQPSSGFLVIRKNKKNLQWVNEKMKVKLAVQTLSKSVAEALDFLNKDLAIADFKDSEATSYFCRTVNNLFDVFNSRNRMSKKPYEKPLSPATEQYFNFLEEAKDYLKSLKLGDTRVILSRRKLGFLGFIISINSLYEYRVKETKELKYLLTYKLSQDHLEIFFSCIRSKGGYSNNPTSKQFQNI
;
A
#
# COMPACT_ATOMS: atom_id res chain seq x y z
N MET A 1 36.56 -17.38 13.33
CA MET A 1 36.21 -16.62 12.10
C MET A 1 34.69 -16.53 12.03
N GLN A 2 34.13 -15.33 12.21
CA GLN A 2 32.70 -15.09 12.00
C GLN A 2 32.42 -15.06 10.49
N PRO A 3 31.40 -15.76 9.97
CA PRO A 3 30.94 -15.51 8.62
C PRO A 3 30.08 -14.25 8.63
N SER A 4 30.66 -13.17 8.14
CA SER A 4 29.97 -11.96 7.69
C SER A 4 29.23 -12.26 6.38
N SER A 5 27.96 -12.64 6.46
CA SER A 5 27.07 -12.75 5.29
C SER A 5 25.68 -12.24 5.63
N GLY A 6 25.60 -10.93 5.87
CA GLY A 6 24.34 -10.21 6.03
C GLY A 6 23.61 -10.04 4.70
N PHE A 7 22.96 -11.10 4.19
CA PHE A 7 21.90 -10.93 3.21
C PHE A 7 20.67 -10.35 3.92
N LEU A 8 20.61 -9.04 4.07
CA LEU A 8 19.40 -8.34 4.51
C LEU A 8 18.38 -8.35 3.37
N VAL A 9 17.67 -9.48 3.22
CA VAL A 9 16.57 -9.66 2.24
C VAL A 9 15.42 -8.67 2.52
N ILE A 10 15.34 -8.10 3.73
CA ILE A 10 14.22 -7.28 4.17
C ILE A 10 14.68 -5.91 4.68
N ARG A 11 14.19 -4.83 4.06
CA ARG A 11 14.39 -3.43 4.51
C ARG A 11 13.47 -3.10 5.70
N LYS A 12 13.59 -3.85 6.80
CA LYS A 12 12.90 -3.58 8.08
C LYS A 12 13.89 -3.03 9.11
N ASN A 13 13.48 -2.02 9.85
CA ASN A 13 14.23 -1.50 11.00
C ASN A 13 13.34 -1.50 12.25
N LYS A 14 13.92 -1.18 13.42
CA LYS A 14 13.18 -1.11 14.70
C LYS A 14 11.94 -0.21 14.65
N LYS A 15 11.91 0.80 13.77
CA LYS A 15 10.76 1.72 13.62
C LYS A 15 9.55 1.06 12.94
N ASN A 16 9.75 0.05 12.09
CA ASN A 16 8.64 -0.73 11.54
C ASN A 16 7.93 -1.55 12.64
N LEU A 17 8.68 -2.05 13.63
CA LEU A 17 8.14 -2.81 14.76
C LEU A 17 7.54 -1.87 15.83
N GLN A 18 8.21 -0.76 16.13
CA GLN A 18 7.76 0.26 17.08
C GLN A 18 6.99 1.39 16.39
N TRP A 19 6.07 1.02 15.49
CA TRP A 19 5.38 1.96 14.60
C TRP A 19 4.45 2.95 15.32
N VAL A 20 4.09 2.71 16.59
CA VAL A 20 3.13 3.53 17.36
C VAL A 20 3.51 5.01 17.39
N ASN A 21 4.79 5.31 17.56
CA ASN A 21 5.31 6.69 17.59
C ASN A 21 5.36 7.34 16.20
N GLU A 22 5.15 6.55 15.14
CA GLU A 22 5.30 6.94 13.74
C GLU A 22 4.07 6.51 12.92
N LYS A 23 2.90 6.39 13.56
CA LYS A 23 1.66 5.82 13.00
C LYS A 23 1.18 6.48 11.71
N MET A 24 1.55 7.75 11.49
CA MET A 24 1.20 8.51 10.28
C MET A 24 2.15 8.24 9.11
N LYS A 25 3.29 7.56 9.32
CA LYS A 25 4.25 7.25 8.27
C LYS A 25 3.82 6.02 7.49
N VAL A 26 2.98 6.22 6.48
CA VAL A 26 2.49 5.17 5.55
C VAL A 26 3.62 4.31 5.00
N LYS A 27 4.81 4.89 4.78
CA LYS A 27 6.03 4.18 4.36
C LYS A 27 6.35 2.95 5.24
N LEU A 28 6.13 3.03 6.55
CA LEU A 28 6.43 1.91 7.46
C LEU A 28 5.48 0.72 7.23
N ALA A 29 4.21 0.99 6.94
CA ALA A 29 3.23 -0.03 6.58
C ALA A 29 3.58 -0.68 5.23
N VAL A 30 3.88 0.15 4.20
CA VAL A 30 4.25 -0.33 2.85
C VAL A 30 5.51 -1.21 2.90
N GLN A 31 6.51 -0.84 3.70
CA GLN A 31 7.71 -1.68 3.88
C GLN A 31 7.43 -2.98 4.63
N THR A 32 6.42 -3.01 5.49
CA THR A 32 6.08 -4.19 6.29
C THR A 32 5.30 -5.21 5.47
N LEU A 33 4.41 -4.73 4.62
CA LEU A 33 3.51 -5.51 3.76
C LEU A 33 3.99 -5.51 2.31
N SER A 34 5.29 -5.67 2.09
CA SER A 34 5.91 -5.58 0.77
C SER A 34 6.06 -6.95 0.09
N LYS A 35 6.24 -6.93 -1.23
CA LYS A 35 6.62 -8.11 -2.01
C LYS A 35 7.88 -8.80 -1.50
N SER A 36 8.92 -8.04 -1.12
CA SER A 36 10.17 -8.61 -0.60
C SER A 36 9.99 -9.34 0.73
N VAL A 37 9.05 -8.89 1.57
CA VAL A 37 8.72 -9.60 2.82
C VAL A 37 8.05 -10.92 2.51
N ALA A 38 7.12 -10.94 1.56
CA ALA A 38 6.47 -12.17 1.13
C ALA A 38 7.46 -13.18 0.52
N GLU A 39 8.36 -12.72 -0.36
CA GLU A 39 9.41 -13.54 -0.94
C GLU A 39 10.36 -14.11 0.12
N ALA A 40 10.70 -13.34 1.14
CA ALA A 40 11.49 -13.83 2.26
C ALA A 40 10.75 -14.91 3.06
N LEU A 41 9.45 -14.74 3.32
CA LEU A 41 8.63 -15.76 4.00
C LEU A 41 8.57 -17.04 3.18
N ASP A 42 8.34 -16.94 1.87
CA ASP A 42 8.31 -18.09 0.97
C ASP A 42 9.67 -18.81 0.96
N PHE A 43 10.78 -18.08 0.89
CA PHE A 43 12.13 -18.65 0.90
C PHE A 43 12.44 -19.40 2.21
N LEU A 44 12.11 -18.80 3.36
CA LEU A 44 12.34 -19.40 4.67
C LEU A 44 11.52 -20.68 4.88
N ASN A 45 10.28 -20.70 4.36
CA ASN A 45 9.37 -21.83 4.50
C ASN A 45 9.61 -22.93 3.45
N LYS A 46 9.75 -22.58 2.18
CA LYS A 46 9.78 -23.56 1.07
C LYS A 46 11.19 -23.98 0.69
N ASP A 47 12.13 -23.05 0.63
CA ASP A 47 13.48 -23.33 0.17
C ASP A 47 14.40 -23.77 1.32
N LEU A 48 14.30 -23.11 2.48
CA LEU A 48 15.08 -23.46 3.68
C LEU A 48 14.34 -24.40 4.65
N ALA A 49 13.03 -24.60 4.47
CA ALA A 49 12.22 -25.49 5.30
C ALA A 49 12.38 -25.26 6.82
N ILE A 50 12.49 -23.99 7.25
CA ILE A 50 12.66 -23.66 8.67
C ILE A 50 11.33 -23.87 9.40
N ALA A 51 11.35 -24.69 10.45
CA ALA A 51 10.17 -25.09 11.21
C ALA A 51 9.34 -23.89 11.73
N ASP A 52 9.99 -22.82 12.17
CA ASP A 52 9.33 -21.60 12.67
C ASP A 52 8.51 -20.85 11.59
N PHE A 53 8.79 -21.11 10.31
CA PHE A 53 8.13 -20.48 9.17
C PHE A 53 7.14 -21.43 8.47
N LYS A 54 6.91 -22.61 9.03
CA LYS A 54 5.86 -23.52 8.56
C LYS A 54 4.51 -22.79 8.61
N ASP A 55 3.67 -23.02 7.59
CA ASP A 55 2.33 -22.43 7.45
C ASP A 55 2.34 -20.89 7.26
N SER A 56 3.48 -20.30 6.90
CA SER A 56 3.60 -18.85 6.65
C SER A 56 3.02 -18.40 5.29
N GLU A 57 2.55 -19.33 4.46
CA GLU A 57 2.01 -19.07 3.11
C GLU A 57 0.87 -18.07 3.14
N ALA A 58 -0.04 -18.19 4.12
CA ALA A 58 -1.17 -17.27 4.25
C ALA A 58 -0.70 -15.84 4.52
N THR A 59 0.38 -15.67 5.29
CA THR A 59 0.98 -14.36 5.59
C THR A 59 1.73 -13.80 4.40
N SER A 60 2.47 -14.65 3.68
CA SER A 60 3.12 -14.29 2.41
C SER A 60 2.10 -13.80 1.38
N TYR A 61 1.01 -14.56 1.20
CA TYR A 61 -0.08 -14.19 0.30
C TYR A 61 -0.73 -12.86 0.70
N PHE A 62 -1.04 -12.67 2.00
CA PHE A 62 -1.56 -11.40 2.49
C PHE A 62 -0.63 -10.22 2.16
N CYS A 63 0.67 -10.37 2.40
CA CYS A 63 1.67 -9.34 2.07
C CYS A 63 1.69 -9.02 0.56
N ARG A 64 1.67 -10.04 -0.31
CA ARG A 64 1.63 -9.83 -1.78
C ARG A 64 0.36 -9.11 -2.22
N THR A 65 -0.80 -9.53 -1.72
CA THR A 65 -2.09 -8.91 -2.06
C THR A 65 -2.13 -7.45 -1.65
N VAL A 66 -1.72 -7.13 -0.42
CA VAL A 66 -1.71 -5.74 0.06
C VAL A 66 -0.65 -4.90 -0.67
N ASN A 67 0.54 -5.45 -0.95
CA ASN A 67 1.57 -4.78 -1.77
C ASN A 67 1.00 -4.38 -3.13
N ASN A 68 0.39 -5.33 -3.84
CA ASN A 68 -0.15 -5.08 -5.18
C ASN A 68 -1.31 -4.08 -5.15
N LEU A 69 -2.16 -4.12 -4.12
CA LEU A 69 -3.18 -3.08 -3.91
C LEU A 69 -2.53 -1.70 -3.77
N PHE A 70 -1.50 -1.55 -2.93
CA PHE A 70 -0.77 -0.28 -2.80
C PHE A 70 -0.17 0.18 -4.13
N ASP A 71 0.42 -0.73 -4.91
CA ASP A 71 1.01 -0.40 -6.21
C ASP A 71 -0.07 0.08 -7.20
N VAL A 72 -1.23 -0.60 -7.28
CA VAL A 72 -2.36 -0.17 -8.12
C VAL A 72 -2.89 1.20 -7.70
N PHE A 73 -3.08 1.46 -6.41
CA PHE A 73 -3.63 2.73 -5.93
C PHE A 73 -2.62 3.89 -5.92
N ASN A 74 -1.34 3.63 -6.21
CA ASN A 74 -0.27 4.62 -6.18
C ASN A 74 0.56 4.63 -7.48
N SER A 75 -0.09 4.40 -8.62
CA SER A 75 0.58 4.47 -9.93
C SER A 75 0.98 5.91 -10.27
N ARG A 76 2.28 6.13 -10.47
CA ARG A 76 2.88 7.46 -10.74
C ARG A 76 3.57 7.57 -12.09
N ASN A 77 3.97 6.45 -12.69
CA ASN A 77 4.83 6.41 -13.86
C ASN A 77 4.26 5.52 -14.96
N ARG A 78 3.98 6.11 -16.13
CA ARG A 78 3.52 5.40 -17.32
C ARG A 78 4.46 4.29 -17.78
N MET A 79 5.75 4.50 -17.60
CA MET A 79 6.79 3.58 -18.07
C MET A 79 7.25 2.60 -16.98
N SER A 80 6.49 2.44 -15.88
CA SER A 80 6.87 1.48 -14.85
C SER A 80 6.97 0.07 -15.45
N LYS A 81 8.08 -0.61 -15.17
CA LYS A 81 8.32 -2.00 -15.60
C LYS A 81 7.67 -3.00 -14.65
N LYS A 82 7.30 -2.56 -13.45
CA LYS A 82 6.71 -3.44 -12.44
C LYS A 82 5.23 -3.65 -12.70
N PRO A 83 4.72 -4.89 -12.53
CA PRO A 83 3.29 -5.15 -12.51
C PRO A 83 2.60 -4.28 -11.44
N TYR A 84 1.33 -3.93 -11.69
CA TYR A 84 0.45 -3.16 -10.80
C TYR A 84 0.83 -1.68 -10.59
N GLU A 85 2.07 -1.27 -10.81
CA GLU A 85 2.47 0.14 -10.76
C GLU A 85 2.16 0.92 -12.05
N LYS A 86 1.79 0.23 -13.15
CA LYS A 86 1.43 0.88 -14.41
C LYS A 86 0.08 1.60 -14.30
N PRO A 87 -0.15 2.67 -15.08
CA PRO A 87 -1.43 3.36 -15.08
C PRO A 87 -2.58 2.44 -15.50
N LEU A 88 -3.80 2.75 -15.08
CA LEU A 88 -4.99 2.09 -15.61
C LEU A 88 -5.20 2.51 -17.07
N SER A 89 -5.42 1.54 -17.94
CA SER A 89 -5.58 1.70 -19.38
C SER A 89 -6.17 0.41 -19.95
N PRO A 90 -6.60 0.39 -21.21
CA PRO A 90 -7.01 -0.87 -21.86
C PRO A 90 -5.94 -1.97 -21.77
N ALA A 91 -4.66 -1.61 -21.78
CA ALA A 91 -3.54 -2.55 -21.67
C ALA A 91 -3.33 -3.13 -20.26
N THR A 92 -3.95 -2.54 -19.23
CA THR A 92 -3.86 -2.98 -17.83
C THR A 92 -5.20 -3.45 -17.29
N GLU A 93 -6.15 -3.75 -18.17
CA GLU A 93 -7.50 -4.20 -17.84
C GLU A 93 -7.52 -5.40 -16.87
N GLN A 94 -6.58 -6.33 -17.04
CA GLN A 94 -6.42 -7.49 -16.16
C GLN A 94 -6.22 -7.13 -14.67
N TYR A 95 -5.84 -5.90 -14.33
CA TYR A 95 -5.76 -5.46 -12.92
C TYR A 95 -7.12 -5.50 -12.24
N PHE A 96 -8.23 -5.33 -12.97
CA PHE A 96 -9.57 -5.42 -12.41
C PHE A 96 -9.93 -6.83 -11.94
N ASN A 97 -9.42 -7.89 -12.60
CA ASN A 97 -9.59 -9.27 -12.10
C ASN A 97 -8.91 -9.43 -10.73
N PHE A 98 -7.67 -8.97 -10.61
CA PHE A 98 -6.94 -8.95 -9.34
C PHE A 98 -7.68 -8.12 -8.28
N LEU A 99 -8.24 -6.96 -8.64
CA LEU A 99 -8.96 -6.10 -7.70
C LEU A 99 -10.22 -6.78 -7.16
N GLU A 100 -10.97 -7.54 -7.96
CA GLU A 100 -12.11 -8.34 -7.46
C GLU A 100 -11.66 -9.45 -6.52
N GLU A 101 -10.66 -10.23 -6.91
CA GLU A 101 -10.11 -11.29 -6.06
C GLU A 101 -9.62 -10.73 -4.72
N ALA A 102 -8.89 -9.61 -4.76
CA ALA A 102 -8.42 -8.91 -3.57
C ALA A 102 -9.58 -8.39 -2.73
N LYS A 103 -10.63 -7.84 -3.34
CA LYS A 103 -11.84 -7.35 -2.64
C LYS A 103 -12.51 -8.49 -1.87
N ASP A 104 -12.71 -9.64 -2.50
CA ASP A 104 -13.37 -10.78 -1.87
C ASP A 104 -12.50 -11.43 -0.80
N TYR A 105 -11.18 -11.52 -1.06
CA TYR A 105 -10.21 -11.91 -0.04
C TYR A 105 -10.29 -11.00 1.20
N LEU A 106 -10.26 -9.68 1.04
CA LEU A 106 -10.34 -8.72 2.15
C LEU A 106 -11.65 -8.84 2.94
N LYS A 107 -12.78 -9.14 2.28
CA LYS A 107 -14.07 -9.41 2.94
C LYS A 107 -14.06 -10.71 3.74
N SER A 108 -13.30 -11.71 3.28
CA SER A 108 -13.22 -13.03 3.91
C SER A 108 -12.36 -13.05 5.18
N LEU A 109 -11.42 -12.10 5.32
CA LEU A 109 -10.50 -12.04 6.45
C LEU A 109 -11.24 -11.98 7.79
N LYS A 110 -10.71 -12.69 8.79
CA LYS A 110 -11.27 -12.74 10.15
C LYS A 110 -10.23 -12.36 11.20
N LEU A 111 -10.73 -11.84 12.33
CA LEU A 111 -10.02 -11.68 13.58
C LEU A 111 -10.71 -12.59 14.61
N GLY A 112 -10.10 -13.75 14.89
CA GLY A 112 -10.82 -14.86 15.54
C GLY A 112 -12.00 -15.30 14.66
N ASP A 113 -13.20 -15.37 15.24
CA ASP A 113 -14.41 -15.76 14.51
C ASP A 113 -15.11 -14.61 13.77
N THR A 114 -14.69 -13.36 14.03
CA THR A 114 -15.36 -12.16 13.48
C THR A 114 -14.70 -11.72 12.18
N ARG A 115 -15.50 -11.50 11.12
CA ARG A 115 -14.99 -10.89 9.88
C ARG A 115 -14.38 -9.51 10.17
N VAL A 116 -13.21 -9.23 9.60
CA VAL A 116 -12.48 -7.99 9.84
C VAL A 116 -13.31 -6.75 9.48
N ILE A 117 -14.09 -6.84 8.40
CA ILE A 117 -15.02 -5.78 7.96
C ILE A 117 -16.15 -5.47 8.96
N LEU A 118 -16.44 -6.39 9.90
CA LEU A 118 -17.41 -6.20 10.98
C LEU A 118 -16.73 -5.84 12.32
N SER A 119 -15.40 -5.95 12.40
CA SER A 119 -14.63 -5.72 13.62
C SER A 119 -14.35 -4.23 13.88
N ARG A 120 -13.77 -3.92 15.04
CA ARG A 120 -13.23 -2.59 15.35
C ARG A 120 -12.06 -2.17 14.44
N ARG A 121 -11.43 -3.10 13.71
CA ARG A 121 -10.31 -2.85 12.78
C ARG A 121 -10.75 -2.69 11.32
N LYS A 122 -12.05 -2.60 11.06
CA LYS A 122 -12.64 -2.59 9.71
C LYS A 122 -12.20 -1.45 8.78
N LEU A 123 -11.82 -0.28 9.32
CA LEU A 123 -11.70 0.95 8.54
C LEU A 123 -10.72 0.84 7.36
N GLY A 124 -9.51 0.30 7.57
CA GLY A 124 -8.53 0.16 6.49
C GLY A 124 -9.00 -0.79 5.37
N PHE A 125 -9.67 -1.87 5.75
CA PHE A 125 -10.20 -2.88 4.82
C PHE A 125 -11.40 -2.35 4.04
N LEU A 126 -12.33 -1.66 4.71
CA LEU A 126 -13.43 -0.97 4.05
C LEU A 126 -12.92 0.12 3.11
N GLY A 127 -11.87 0.85 3.50
CA GLY A 127 -11.20 1.82 2.64
C GLY A 127 -10.71 1.20 1.34
N PHE A 128 -10.01 0.05 1.40
CA PHE A 128 -9.64 -0.67 0.17
C PHE A 128 -10.86 -1.10 -0.65
N ILE A 129 -11.87 -1.70 -0.04
CA ILE A 129 -13.07 -2.17 -0.76
C ILE A 129 -13.80 -1.03 -1.46
N ILE A 130 -13.97 0.11 -0.78
CA ILE A 130 -14.59 1.30 -1.36
C ILE A 130 -13.74 1.83 -2.51
N SER A 131 -12.43 1.98 -2.31
CA SER A 131 -11.51 2.45 -3.35
C SER A 131 -11.49 1.53 -4.57
N ILE A 132 -11.57 0.21 -4.39
CA ILE A 132 -11.70 -0.77 -5.48
C ILE A 132 -12.98 -0.47 -6.28
N ASN A 133 -14.13 -0.39 -5.60
CA ASN A 133 -15.40 -0.10 -6.27
C ASN A 133 -15.39 1.26 -6.99
N SER A 134 -14.81 2.30 -6.39
CA SER A 134 -14.66 3.60 -7.04
C SER A 134 -13.77 3.54 -8.27
N LEU A 135 -12.73 2.70 -8.28
CA LEU A 135 -11.83 2.55 -9.43
C LEU A 135 -12.56 2.02 -10.68
N TYR A 136 -13.63 1.23 -10.51
CA TYR A 136 -14.46 0.76 -11.62
C TYR A 136 -15.18 1.90 -12.35
N GLU A 137 -15.62 2.92 -11.62
CA GLU A 137 -16.24 4.11 -12.22
C GLU A 137 -15.23 4.92 -13.04
N TYR A 138 -13.96 4.92 -12.63
CA TYR A 138 -12.86 5.58 -13.34
C TYR A 138 -12.14 4.66 -14.35
N ARG A 139 -12.75 3.52 -14.69
CA ARG A 139 -12.17 2.58 -15.65
C ARG A 139 -12.00 3.26 -17.00
N VAL A 140 -10.75 3.30 -17.45
CA VAL A 140 -10.38 3.88 -18.75
C VAL A 140 -10.82 2.93 -19.85
N LYS A 141 -11.91 3.28 -20.53
CA LYS A 141 -12.39 2.57 -21.73
C LYS A 141 -11.63 3.05 -22.97
N GLU A 142 -11.74 2.33 -24.07
CA GLU A 142 -11.24 2.76 -25.39
C GLU A 142 -12.06 3.93 -25.98
N THR A 143 -12.46 4.90 -25.16
CA THR A 143 -12.97 6.18 -25.64
C THR A 143 -11.79 7.11 -25.85
N LYS A 144 -11.80 7.91 -26.91
CA LYS A 144 -10.64 8.76 -27.30
C LYS A 144 -10.31 9.90 -26.32
N GLU A 145 -11.02 9.99 -25.18
CA GLU A 145 -10.97 11.10 -24.25
C GLU A 145 -9.86 10.95 -23.20
N LEU A 146 -9.58 9.73 -22.73
CA LEU A 146 -8.55 9.46 -21.73
C LEU A 146 -7.75 8.20 -22.10
N LYS A 147 -6.44 8.34 -22.35
CA LYS A 147 -5.59 7.20 -22.75
C LYS A 147 -5.20 6.30 -21.57
N TYR A 148 -5.07 6.88 -20.39
CA TYR A 148 -4.69 6.19 -19.16
C TYR A 148 -5.00 7.04 -17.93
N LEU A 149 -5.06 6.42 -16.77
CA LEU A 149 -5.26 7.07 -15.47
C LEU A 149 -4.14 6.70 -14.51
N LEU A 150 -3.44 7.72 -14.01
CA LEU A 150 -2.49 7.60 -12.90
C LEU A 150 -3.27 7.68 -11.59
N THR A 151 -3.46 6.54 -10.92
CA THR A 151 -4.24 6.43 -9.69
C THR A 151 -3.69 7.28 -8.54
N TYR A 152 -2.38 7.59 -8.54
CA TYR A 152 -1.81 8.58 -7.63
C TYR A 152 -2.48 9.96 -7.71
N LYS A 153 -3.03 10.33 -8.86
CA LYS A 153 -3.75 11.61 -9.04
C LYS A 153 -5.10 11.64 -8.32
N LEU A 154 -5.61 10.48 -7.90
CA LEU A 154 -6.83 10.36 -7.09
C LEU A 154 -6.56 10.46 -5.58
N SER A 155 -5.29 10.45 -5.15
CA SER A 155 -4.94 10.49 -3.74
C SER A 155 -4.88 11.92 -3.19
N GLN A 156 -5.12 12.06 -1.88
CA GLN A 156 -5.01 13.32 -1.16
C GLN A 156 -3.56 13.79 -0.94
N ASP A 157 -2.54 13.02 -1.39
CA ASP A 157 -1.12 13.34 -1.18
C ASP A 157 -0.76 14.74 -1.69
N HIS A 158 -1.39 15.20 -2.78
CA HIS A 158 -1.17 16.55 -3.30
C HIS A 158 -1.58 17.63 -2.29
N LEU A 159 -2.66 17.41 -1.54
CA LEU A 159 -3.08 18.30 -0.46
C LEU A 159 -2.13 18.21 0.74
N GLU A 160 -1.64 17.02 1.07
CA GLU A 160 -0.67 16.84 2.16
C GLU A 160 0.67 17.53 1.85
N ILE A 161 1.13 17.44 0.60
CA ILE A 161 2.31 18.17 0.10
C ILE A 161 2.08 19.67 0.22
N PHE A 162 0.92 20.15 -0.24
CA PHE A 162 0.56 21.57 -0.14
C PHE A 162 0.60 22.06 1.32
N PHE A 163 -0.05 21.36 2.25
CA PHE A 163 -0.01 21.73 3.66
C PHE A 163 1.39 21.64 4.27
N SER A 164 2.24 20.73 3.79
CA SER A 164 3.65 20.66 4.22
C SER A 164 4.43 21.90 3.78
N CYS A 165 4.22 22.37 2.55
CA CYS A 165 4.80 23.63 2.07
C CYS A 165 4.33 24.82 2.93
N ILE A 166 3.03 24.89 3.25
CA ILE A 166 2.50 25.95 4.12
C ILE A 166 3.17 25.94 5.49
N ARG A 167 3.30 24.78 6.14
CA ARG A 167 3.98 24.68 7.44
C ARG A 167 5.45 25.09 7.36
N SER A 168 6.15 24.75 6.28
CA SER A 168 7.56 25.14 6.10
C SER A 168 7.79 26.65 5.98
N LYS A 169 6.78 27.42 5.53
CA LYS A 169 6.86 28.88 5.47
C LYS A 169 6.79 29.55 6.86
N GLY A 170 6.28 28.85 7.88
CA GLY A 170 6.14 29.37 9.24
C GLY A 170 7.43 29.38 10.08
N GLY A 171 8.57 28.96 9.51
CA GLY A 171 9.84 28.86 10.23
C GLY A 171 9.73 27.89 11.42
N TYR A 172 9.91 28.40 12.64
CA TYR A 172 9.75 27.62 13.87
C TYR A 172 8.28 27.37 14.27
N SER A 173 7.31 27.97 13.57
CA SER A 173 5.87 27.78 13.82
C SER A 173 5.24 26.81 12.82
N ASN A 174 5.13 25.54 13.20
CA ASN A 174 4.53 24.48 12.36
C ASN A 174 2.99 24.44 12.38
N ASN A 175 2.34 25.29 13.19
CA ASN A 175 0.90 25.33 13.36
C ASN A 175 0.40 26.77 13.16
N PRO A 176 0.25 27.23 11.89
CA PRO A 176 -0.25 28.57 11.63
C PRO A 176 -1.69 28.74 12.10
N THR A 177 -2.01 29.90 12.69
CA THR A 177 -3.39 30.33 12.92
C THR A 177 -4.12 30.53 11.59
N SER A 178 -5.46 30.53 11.59
CA SER A 178 -6.24 30.80 10.38
C SER A 178 -5.87 32.12 9.70
N LYS A 179 -5.52 33.16 10.49
CA LYS A 179 -5.09 34.45 9.93
C LYS A 179 -3.70 34.36 9.28
N GLN A 180 -2.78 33.64 9.88
CA GLN A 180 -1.46 33.37 9.28
C GLN A 180 -1.61 32.54 8.00
N PHE A 181 -2.45 31.50 8.02
CA PHE A 181 -2.76 30.68 6.85
C PHE A 181 -3.33 31.50 5.69
N GLN A 182 -4.26 32.43 5.97
CA GLN A 182 -4.83 33.33 4.96
C GLN A 182 -3.77 34.23 4.30
N ASN A 183 -2.70 34.56 5.03
CA ASN A 183 -1.67 35.51 4.61
C ASN A 183 -0.40 34.83 4.05
N ILE A 184 -0.41 33.51 3.82
CA ILE A 184 0.74 32.71 3.34
C ILE A 184 0.89 32.70 1.82
#